data_AF-A0A2X3L0B4-F1
#
_entry.id   AF-A0A2X3L0B4-F1
#
_cell.length_a   1.000
_cell.length_b   1.000
_cell.length_c   1.000
_cell.angle_alpha   90.00
_cell.angle_beta   90.00
_cell.angle_gamma   90.00
#
_symmetry.space_group_name_H-M   'P 1'
#
loop_
_entity.id
_entity.type
_entity.pdbx_description
1 polymer ?
#
loop_
_entity_poly.entity_id
_entity_poly.type
_entity_poly.pdbx_seq_one_letter_code
_entity_poly.pdbx_strand_id
1 'polypeptide(L)'
;MNGSQLFATNNQVTTNTGNIATNTANIATNTANIAGNTSAITNLTNGTVGLVKQDQSTQAISVAGDKAGASVSIAGTAGSRTLTALRPEH
;
A
#
# COMPACT_ATOMS: atom_id res chain seq x y z
N MET A 1 17.30 -8.30 -51.22
CA MET A 1 16.93 -7.15 -50.36
C MET A 1 17.19 -5.86 -51.11
N ASN A 2 16.31 -4.86 -51.00
CA ASN A 2 16.50 -3.53 -51.59
C ASN A 2 16.50 -2.42 -50.51
N GLY A 3 16.80 -1.18 -50.91
CA GLY A 3 16.88 -0.05 -49.98
C GLY A 3 15.56 0.29 -49.26
N SER A 4 14.40 0.07 -49.90
CA SER A 4 13.10 0.33 -49.26
C SER A 4 12.77 -0.69 -48.18
N GLN A 5 13.13 -1.96 -48.37
CA GLN A 5 13.03 -2.98 -47.32
C GLN A 5 13.94 -2.65 -46.13
N LEU A 6 15.17 -2.20 -46.37
CA LEU A 6 16.10 -1.78 -45.31
C LEU A 6 15.56 -0.56 -44.54
N PHE A 7 15.03 0.43 -45.24
CA PHE A 7 14.44 1.62 -44.64
C PHE A 7 13.23 1.28 -43.74
N ALA A 8 12.34 0.40 -44.20
CA ALA A 8 11.20 -0.05 -43.41
C ALA A 8 11.64 -0.76 -42.12
N THR A 9 12.63 -1.65 -42.20
CA THR A 9 13.22 -2.31 -41.04
C THR A 9 13.83 -1.30 -40.07
N ASN A 10 14.60 -0.33 -40.57
CA ASN A 10 15.22 0.70 -39.72
C ASN A 10 14.17 1.53 -38.97
N ASN A 11 13.06 1.88 -39.62
CA ASN A 11 11.96 2.59 -38.95
C ASN A 11 11.34 1.75 -37.82
N GLN A 12 11.10 0.46 -38.06
CA GLN A 12 10.58 -0.44 -37.01
C GLN A 12 11.56 -0.55 -35.84
N VAL A 13 12.88 -0.63 -36.11
CA VAL A 13 13.91 -0.63 -35.07
C VAL A 13 13.85 0.65 -34.26
N THR A 14 13.76 1.82 -34.89
CA THR A 14 13.63 3.11 -34.19
C THR A 14 12.38 3.15 -33.30
N THR A 15 11.22 2.69 -33.81
CA THR A 15 10.00 2.59 -33.01
C THR A 15 10.18 1.65 -31.81
N ASN A 16 10.80 0.49 -32.02
CA ASN A 16 11.07 -0.46 -30.95
C ASN A 16 12.01 0.12 -29.89
N THR A 17 13.05 0.86 -30.29
CA THR A 17 13.93 1.58 -29.37
C THR A 17 13.15 2.57 -28.50
N GLY A 18 12.21 3.33 -29.10
CA GLY A 18 11.33 4.23 -28.35
C GLY A 18 10.44 3.48 -27.34
N ASN A 19 9.76 2.42 -27.78
CA ASN A 19 8.90 1.60 -26.92
C ASN A 19 9.68 0.97 -25.75
N ILE A 20 10.91 0.51 -25.99
CA ILE A 20 11.78 -0.04 -24.95
C ILE A 20 12.16 1.02 -23.92
N ALA A 21 12.48 2.24 -24.36
CA ALA A 21 12.78 3.35 -23.45
C ALA A 21 11.57 3.70 -22.57
N THR A 22 10.37 3.78 -23.15
CA THR A 22 9.13 3.98 -22.40
C THR A 22 8.86 2.85 -21.41
N ASN A 23 9.02 1.59 -21.83
CA ASN A 23 8.85 0.44 -20.94
C ASN A 23 9.85 0.46 -19.78
N THR A 24 11.09 0.86 -20.05
CA THR A 24 12.13 1.01 -19.01
C THR A 24 11.72 2.04 -17.96
N ALA A 25 11.21 3.20 -18.40
CA ALA A 25 10.70 4.24 -17.49
C ALA A 25 9.51 3.74 -16.67
N ASN A 26 8.53 3.07 -17.30
CA ASN A 26 7.36 2.50 -16.61
C ASN A 26 7.76 1.45 -15.57
N ILE A 27 8.73 0.59 -15.89
CA ILE A 27 9.24 -0.42 -14.95
C ILE A 27 9.92 0.24 -13.74
N ALA A 28 10.68 1.32 -13.95
CA ALA A 28 11.29 2.07 -12.86
C ALA A 28 10.22 2.69 -11.94
N THR A 29 9.17 3.31 -12.50
CA THR A 29 8.03 3.83 -11.74
C THR A 29 7.31 2.72 -10.96
N ASN A 30 7.04 1.57 -11.60
CA ASN A 30 6.41 0.44 -10.94
C ASN A 30 7.26 -0.09 -9.78
N THR A 31 8.57 -0.14 -9.94
CA THR A 31 9.51 -0.55 -8.88
C THR A 31 9.41 0.37 -7.67
N ALA A 32 9.36 1.69 -7.88
CA ALA A 32 9.19 2.66 -6.79
C ALA A 32 7.83 2.53 -6.10
N ASN A 33 6.74 2.35 -6.87
CA ASN A 33 5.40 2.16 -6.32
C ASN A 33 5.29 0.88 -5.48
N ILE A 34 5.90 -0.21 -5.92
CA ILE A 34 5.94 -1.48 -5.19
C ILE A 34 6.71 -1.33 -3.87
N ALA A 35 7.83 -0.60 -3.87
CA ALA A 35 8.58 -0.30 -2.65
C ALA A 35 7.75 0.54 -1.65
N GLY A 36 6.99 1.52 -2.16
CA GLY A 36 6.04 2.30 -1.37
C GLY A 36 4.94 1.43 -0.75
N ASN A 37 4.32 0.55 -1.53
CA ASN A 37 3.31 -0.39 -1.06
C ASN A 37 3.87 -1.34 0.00
N THR A 38 5.09 -1.85 -0.19
CA THR A 38 5.76 -2.73 0.77
C THR A 38 5.97 -2.02 2.12
N SER A 39 6.37 -0.75 2.10
CA SER A 39 6.51 0.06 3.32
C SER A 39 5.16 0.29 4.02
N ALA A 40 4.11 0.60 3.26
CA ALA A 40 2.77 0.80 3.81
C ALA A 40 2.21 -0.49 4.47
N ILE A 41 2.40 -1.64 3.82
CA ILE A 41 2.02 -2.96 4.36
C ILE A 41 2.81 -3.27 5.64
N THR A 42 4.10 -2.95 5.65
CA THR A 42 4.96 -3.13 6.84
C THR A 42 4.44 -2.29 8.01
N ASN A 43 4.09 -1.03 7.78
CA ASN A 43 3.55 -0.15 8.82
C ASN A 43 2.18 -0.63 9.33
N LEU A 44 1.32 -1.15 8.44
CA LEU A 44 0.04 -1.77 8.83
C LEU A 44 0.27 -3.00 9.71
N THR A 45 1.22 -3.87 9.33
CA THR A 45 1.56 -5.09 10.06
C THR A 45 2.15 -4.78 11.44
N ASN A 46 2.98 -3.74 11.52
CA ASN A 46 3.55 -3.25 12.77
C ASN A 46 2.53 -2.50 13.64
N GLY A 47 1.30 -2.30 13.16
CA GLY A 47 0.26 -1.56 13.89
C GLY A 47 0.60 -0.09 14.14
N THR A 48 1.42 0.54 13.30
CA THR A 48 1.84 1.95 13.47
C THR A 48 0.97 2.93 12.67
N VAL A 49 0.12 2.44 11.77
CA VAL A 49 -0.83 3.22 10.97
C VAL A 49 -2.21 2.54 10.97
N GLY A 50 -3.25 3.29 10.58
CA GLY A 50 -4.64 2.82 10.60
C GLY A 50 -5.45 3.38 11.78
N LEU A 51 -6.66 2.84 11.99
CA LEU A 51 -7.53 3.27 13.09
C LEU A 51 -7.10 2.68 14.43
N VAL A 52 -6.66 1.43 14.46
CA VAL A 52 -6.12 0.80 15.67
C VAL A 52 -4.61 0.81 15.55
N LYS A 53 -3.91 1.44 16.50
CA LYS A 53 -2.46 1.55 16.49
C LYS A 53 -1.89 1.16 17.86
N GLN A 54 -0.71 0.54 17.86
CA GLN A 54 0.08 0.33 19.07
C GLN A 54 1.22 1.35 19.14
N ASP A 55 1.32 2.05 20.26
CA ASP A 55 2.52 2.79 20.59
C ASP A 55 3.63 1.81 20.99
N GLN A 56 4.73 1.79 20.23
CA GLN A 56 5.81 0.81 20.40
C GLN A 56 6.68 1.03 21.65
N SER A 57 6.51 2.16 22.34
CA SER A 57 7.28 2.49 23.55
C SER A 57 6.50 2.11 24.81
N THR A 58 5.21 2.43 24.84
CA THR A 58 4.31 2.20 25.98
C THR A 58 3.50 0.91 25.83
N GLN A 59 3.51 0.30 24.63
CA GLN A 59 2.67 -0.82 24.23
C GLN A 59 1.16 -0.53 24.27
N ALA A 60 0.76 0.73 24.47
CA ALA A 60 -0.63 1.15 24.54
C ALA A 60 -1.31 1.00 23.18
N ILE A 61 -2.52 0.43 23.18
CA ILE A 61 -3.37 0.36 21.99
C ILE A 61 -4.31 1.57 21.99
N SER A 62 -4.27 2.35 20.91
CA SER A 62 -5.21 3.44 20.66
C SER A 62 -6.19 3.05 19.55
N VAL A 63 -7.46 3.47 19.68
CA VAL A 63 -8.50 3.27 18.67
C VAL A 63 -9.00 4.64 18.24
N ALA A 64 -8.70 5.02 17.01
CA ALA A 64 -9.05 6.29 16.38
C ALA A 64 -8.64 7.52 17.21
N GLY A 65 -7.56 7.43 18.01
CA GLY A 65 -7.14 8.49 18.93
C GLY A 65 -6.76 9.82 18.26
N ASP A 66 -6.49 9.80 16.95
CA ASP A 66 -6.21 10.97 16.11
C ASP A 66 -7.43 11.43 15.28
N LYS A 67 -8.63 10.96 15.62
CA LYS A 67 -9.90 11.29 14.95
C LYS A 67 -10.92 11.81 15.96
N ALA A 68 -11.83 12.65 15.48
CA ALA A 68 -12.98 13.09 16.27
C ALA A 68 -14.02 11.96 16.40
N GLY A 69 -14.90 12.09 17.40
CA GLY A 69 -15.94 11.11 17.71
C GLY A 69 -16.03 10.88 19.22
N ALA A 70 -17.18 10.43 19.71
CA ALA A 70 -17.43 10.22 21.14
C ALA A 70 -17.85 8.78 21.47
N SER A 71 -17.91 7.88 20.48
CA SER A 71 -18.42 6.52 20.66
C SER A 71 -17.66 5.50 19.83
N VAL A 72 -17.42 4.31 20.40
CA VAL A 72 -16.98 3.11 19.68
C VAL A 72 -18.06 2.03 19.85
N SER A 73 -18.59 1.50 18.74
CA SER A 73 -19.52 0.38 18.76
C SER A 73 -18.81 -0.89 18.32
N ILE A 74 -18.99 -1.97 19.09
CA ILE A 74 -18.49 -3.32 18.77
C ILE A 74 -19.64 -4.29 18.45
N ALA A 75 -20.87 -3.80 18.30
CA ALA A 75 -22.01 -4.63 17.92
C ALA A 75 -21.80 -5.25 16.53
N GLY A 76 -22.17 -6.52 16.37
CA GLY A 76 -22.21 -7.22 15.09
C GLY A 76 -23.62 -7.31 14.51
N THR A 77 -23.77 -8.02 13.39
CA THR A 77 -25.08 -8.27 12.77
C THR A 77 -26.04 -9.09 13.66
N ALA A 78 -25.51 -9.82 14.64
CA ALA A 78 -26.27 -10.56 15.64
C ALA A 78 -26.50 -9.77 16.96
N GLY A 79 -26.17 -8.48 17.00
CA GLY A 79 -26.32 -7.63 18.19
C GLY A 79 -25.01 -7.40 18.96
N SER A 80 -25.14 -7.05 20.24
CA SER A 80 -24.01 -6.74 21.14
C SER A 80 -23.01 -7.89 21.26
N ARG A 81 -21.72 -7.57 21.34
CA ARG A 81 -20.65 -8.53 21.65
C ARG A 81 -20.21 -8.41 23.10
N THR A 82 -19.76 -9.51 23.70
CA THR A 82 -19.08 -9.48 25.00
C THR A 82 -17.62 -9.09 24.80
N LEU A 83 -17.15 -8.10 25.57
CA LEU A 83 -15.72 -7.77 25.68
C LEU A 83 -15.13 -8.51 26.88
N THR A 84 -14.14 -9.36 26.65
CA THR A 84 -13.54 -10.23 27.67
C THR A 84 -12.08 -9.86 27.92
N ALA A 85 -11.47 -10.45 28.96
CA ALA A 85 -10.07 -10.22 29.34
C ALA A 85 -9.72 -8.76 29.68
N LEU A 86 -10.72 -8.01 30.18
CA LEU A 86 -10.49 -6.69 30.76
C LEU A 86 -9.76 -6.83 32.10
N ARG A 87 -8.71 -6.03 32.29
CA ARG A 87 -8.03 -5.93 33.58
C ARG A 87 -8.99 -5.30 34.60
N PRO A 88 -9.18 -5.89 35.79
CA PRO A 88 -9.98 -5.26 36.84
C PRO A 88 -9.41 -3.90 37.25
N GLU A 89 -10.30 -2.95 37.51
CA GLU A 89 -9.97 -1.70 38.23
C GLU A 89 -9.71 -2.09 39.71
N HIS A 90 -8.62 -1.60 40.31
CA HIS A 90 -8.28 -1.86 41.71
C HIS A 90 -9.14 -1.05 42.68
#